data_AF-A0A7X7IUM3-F1
#
_entry.id   AF-A0A7X7IUM3-F1
#
_cell.length_a   1.000
_cell.length_b   1.000
_cell.length_c   1.000
_cell.angle_alpha   90.00
_cell.angle_beta   90.00
_cell.angle_gamma   90.00
#
_symmetry.space_group_name_H-M   'P 1'
#
loop_
_entity.id
_entity.type
_entity.pdbx_description
1 polymer ?
#
loop_
_entity_poly.entity_id
_entity_poly.type
_entity_poly.pdbx_seq_one_letter_code
_entity_poly.pdbx_strand_id
1 'polypeptide(L)'
;VNGGAHIDREFALGRKRLDLCVQMGPHRYPVELKLRHSAKTEAEGLEQLGEYMDACGAVEGWLVIFDRRPRRPWSRRIFWRTVKSGPRTIHVVGA
;
A
#
# COMPACT_ATOMS: atom_id res chain seq x y z
N VAL A 1 7.80 -3.83 17.84
CA VAL A 1 8.92 -3.36 16.99
C VAL A 1 9.91 -2.65 17.89
N ASN A 2 11.22 -2.87 17.72
CA ASN A 2 12.23 -2.28 18.61
C ASN A 2 12.37 -0.78 18.27
N GLY A 3 12.07 0.12 19.21
CA GLY A 3 12.24 1.58 19.03
C GLY A 3 10.95 2.43 19.00
N GLY A 4 9.82 1.92 19.49
CA GLY A 4 8.59 2.73 19.64
C GLY A 4 7.67 2.78 18.41
N ALA A 5 8.00 2.03 17.36
CA ALA A 5 7.10 1.84 16.23
C ALA A 5 5.98 0.84 16.55
N HIS A 6 4.76 1.17 16.15
CA HIS A 6 3.57 0.33 16.28
C HIS A 6 3.16 -0.18 14.88
N ILE A 7 2.69 -1.42 14.79
CA ILE A 7 2.12 -1.96 13.56
C ILE A 7 0.68 -2.31 13.86
N ASP A 8 -0.22 -1.51 13.31
CA ASP A 8 -1.64 -1.85 13.27
C ASP A 8 -1.87 -2.83 12.13
N ARG A 9 -2.48 -3.98 12.45
CA ARG A 9 -2.99 -4.92 11.47
C ARG A 9 -4.49 -4.79 11.39
N GLU A 10 -5.04 -4.90 10.19
CA GLU A 10 -6.49 -4.82 9.96
C GLU A 10 -7.11 -3.51 10.47
N PHE A 11 -6.37 -2.41 10.30
CA PHE A 11 -6.81 -1.11 10.80
C PHE A 11 -8.07 -0.67 10.07
N ALA A 12 -9.18 -0.66 10.80
CA ALA A 12 -10.50 -0.31 10.27
C ALA A 12 -10.75 1.18 10.50
N LEU A 13 -10.86 1.93 9.41
CA LEU A 13 -11.33 3.32 9.43
C LEU A 13 -12.64 3.37 8.65
N GLY A 14 -13.76 3.19 9.36
CA GLY A 14 -15.07 3.00 8.74
C GLY A 14 -15.27 1.60 8.15
N ARG A 15 -15.91 1.49 6.96
CA ARG A 15 -16.22 0.20 6.31
C ARG A 15 -15.06 -0.42 5.52
N LYS A 16 -13.94 0.28 5.37
CA LYS A 16 -12.76 -0.20 4.61
C LYS A 16 -11.65 -0.59 5.60
N ARG A 17 -11.05 -1.76 5.39
CA ARG A 17 -9.92 -2.28 6.17
C ARG A 17 -8.64 -2.04 5.38
N LEU A 18 -7.62 -1.52 6.06
CA LEU A 18 -6.26 -1.52 5.56
C LEU A 18 -5.53 -2.75 6.12
N ASP A 19 -4.69 -3.37 5.32
CA ASP A 19 -3.93 -4.55 5.75
C ASP A 19 -2.96 -4.23 6.88
N LEU A 20 -2.10 -3.23 6.70
CA LEU A 20 -1.04 -2.86 7.64
C LEU A 20 -0.84 -1.34 7.70
N CYS A 21 -0.70 -0.77 8.89
CA CYS A 21 -0.22 0.60 9.06
C CYS A 21 0.96 0.60 10.02
N VAL A 22 2.11 1.11 9.57
CA VAL A 22 3.26 1.35 10.46
C VAL A 22 3.12 2.76 11.03
N GLN A 23 3.12 2.88 12.34
CA GLN A 23 3.13 4.16 13.04
C GLN A 23 4.49 4.37 13.72
N MET A 24 5.08 5.54 13.47
CA MET A 24 6.33 5.98 14.10
C MET A 24 6.15 7.41 14.62
N GLY A 25 5.94 7.54 15.93
CA GLY A 25 5.54 8.82 16.53
C GLY A 25 4.22 9.33 15.94
N PRO A 26 4.16 10.58 15.42
CA PRO A 26 2.97 11.12 14.79
C PRO A 26 2.77 10.65 13.33
N HIS A 27 3.77 10.00 12.73
CA HIS A 27 3.75 9.62 11.32
C HIS A 27 3.12 8.25 11.12
N ARG A 28 2.32 8.13 10.06
CA ARG A 28 1.65 6.91 9.63
C ARG A 28 2.08 6.54 8.22
N TYR A 29 2.37 5.26 8.02
CA TYR A 29 2.86 4.68 6.78
C TYR A 29 1.96 3.49 6.43
N PRO A 30 0.82 3.73 5.74
CA PRO A 30 -0.07 2.67 5.32
C PRO A 30 0.57 1.77 4.24
N VAL A 31 0.29 0.47 4.36
CA VAL A 31 0.71 -0.56 3.41
C VAL A 31 -0.52 -1.40 3.04
N GLU A 32 -0.89 -1.35 1.76
CA GLU A 32 -1.98 -2.13 1.18
C GLU A 32 -1.41 -3.28 0.35
N LEU A 33 -1.91 -4.50 0.54
CA LEU A 33 -1.49 -5.69 -0.18
C LEU A 33 -2.57 -6.10 -1.19
N LYS A 34 -2.18 -6.30 -2.44
CA LYS A 34 -3.08 -6.80 -3.50
C LYS A 34 -2.52 -8.04 -4.17
N LEU A 35 -3.35 -9.07 -4.29
CA LEU A 35 -3.14 -10.13 -5.28
C LEU A 35 -3.57 -9.59 -6.64
N ARG A 36 -2.73 -9.73 -7.68
CA ARG A 36 -3.12 -9.33 -9.03
C ARG A 36 -4.24 -10.23 -9.55
N HIS A 37 -5.41 -9.64 -9.80
CA HIS A 37 -6.57 -10.32 -10.38
C HIS A 37 -6.86 -9.85 -11.81
N SER A 38 -6.61 -8.57 -12.11
CA SER A 38 -6.88 -7.98 -13.41
C SER A 38 -5.85 -6.89 -13.76
N ALA A 39 -6.02 -6.24 -14.91
CA ALA A 39 -5.26 -5.04 -15.24
C ALA A 39 -5.62 -3.84 -14.34
N LYS A 40 -6.82 -3.85 -13.73
CA LYS A 40 -7.35 -2.75 -12.90
C LYS A 40 -6.89 -2.82 -11.44
N THR A 41 -6.40 -3.96 -10.97
CA THR A 41 -6.01 -4.18 -9.56
C THR A 41 -5.11 -3.08 -9.00
N GLU A 42 -4.19 -2.57 -9.82
CA GLU A 42 -3.32 -1.48 -9.40
C GLU A 42 -4.07 -0.16 -9.24
N ALA A 43 -4.89 0.23 -10.21
CA ALA A 43 -5.66 1.47 -10.15
C ALA A 43 -6.64 1.46 -8.98
N GLU A 44 -7.35 0.35 -8.77
CA GLU A 44 -8.23 0.13 -7.62
C GLU A 44 -7.47 0.19 -6.29
N GLY A 45 -6.26 -0.38 -6.24
CA GLY A 45 -5.39 -0.31 -5.07
C GLY A 45 -4.87 1.10 -4.77
N LEU A 46 -4.54 1.88 -5.80
CA LEU A 46 -4.11 3.28 -5.66
C LEU A 46 -5.25 4.17 -5.15
N GLU A 47 -6.46 3.96 -5.67
CA GLU A 47 -7.66 4.67 -5.20
C GLU A 47 -7.95 4.36 -3.74
N GLN A 48 -8.03 3.07 -3.38
CA GLN A 48 -8.30 2.64 -2.01
C GLN A 48 -7.24 3.14 -1.02
N LEU A 49 -5.95 3.00 -1.35
CA LEU A 49 -4.87 3.49 -0.50
C LEU A 49 -4.90 5.02 -0.38
N GLY A 50 -5.18 5.72 -1.49
CA GLY A 50 -5.30 7.17 -1.51
C GLY A 50 -6.41 7.69 -0.59
N GLU A 51 -7.60 7.08 -0.62
CA GLU A 51 -8.69 7.41 0.30
C GLU A 51 -8.31 7.19 1.76
N TYR A 52 -7.62 6.08 2.05
CA TYR A 52 -7.15 5.81 3.40
C TYR A 52 -6.13 6.86 3.88
N MET A 53 -5.16 7.19 3.01
CA MET A 53 -4.14 8.20 3.27
C MET A 53 -4.78 9.56 3.60
N ASP A 54 -5.80 9.96 2.83
CA ASP A 54 -6.55 11.19 3.08
C ASP A 54 -7.24 11.15 4.45
N ALA A 55 -7.89 10.03 4.79
CA ALA A 55 -8.63 9.89 6.03
C ALA A 55 -7.76 9.82 7.29
N CYS A 56 -6.50 9.42 7.17
CA CYS A 56 -5.55 9.33 8.30
C CYS A 56 -4.45 10.39 8.29
N GLY A 57 -4.46 11.32 7.33
CA GLY A 57 -3.45 12.36 7.18
C GLY A 57 -2.07 11.85 6.78
N ALA A 58 -1.97 10.67 6.16
CA ALA A 58 -0.71 10.13 5.67
C ALA A 58 -0.35 10.73 4.31
N VAL A 59 0.92 11.10 4.14
CA VAL A 59 1.45 11.67 2.88
C VAL A 59 2.32 10.68 2.10
N GLU A 60 2.68 9.55 2.72
CA GLU A 60 3.51 8.50 2.13
C GLU A 60 2.92 7.12 2.43
N GLY A 61 2.87 6.22 1.43
CA GLY A 61 2.26 4.90 1.57
C GLY A 61 2.78 3.88 0.55
N TRP A 62 2.50 2.59 0.78
CA TRP A 62 2.95 1.48 -0.06
C TRP A 62 1.78 0.66 -0.58
N LEU A 63 1.77 0.39 -1.88
CA LEU A 63 0.90 -0.57 -2.52
C LEU A 63 1.75 -1.75 -3.00
N VAL A 64 1.62 -2.90 -2.35
CA VAL A 64 2.35 -4.13 -2.73
C VAL A 64 1.46 -5.00 -3.60
N ILE A 65 1.92 -5.34 -4.80
CA ILE A 65 1.17 -6.14 -5.77
C ILE A 65 1.88 -7.47 -5.99
N PHE A 66 1.23 -8.55 -5.58
CA PHE A 66 1.67 -9.92 -5.81
C PHE A 66 1.18 -10.43 -7.16
N ASP A 67 2.09 -10.68 -8.11
CA ASP A 67 1.75 -11.19 -9.43
C ASP A 67 1.94 -12.70 -9.53
N ARG A 68 0.84 -13.45 -9.48
CA ARG A 68 0.83 -14.92 -9.52
C ARG A 68 0.71 -15.51 -10.93
N ARG A 69 0.80 -14.70 -11.99
CA ARG A 69 0.66 -15.22 -13.37
C ARG A 69 1.81 -16.20 -13.68
N PRO A 70 1.51 -17.45 -14.08
CA PRO A 70 2.52 -18.52 -14.19
C PRO A 70 3.63 -18.21 -15.20
N ARG A 71 3.32 -17.44 -16.26
CA ARG A 71 4.28 -17.08 -17.32
C ARG A 71 5.04 -15.77 -17.10
N ARG A 72 4.83 -15.07 -15.98
CA ARG A 72 5.58 -13.84 -15.70
C ARG A 72 6.88 -14.18 -14.98
N PRO A 73 8.05 -13.86 -15.56
CA PRO A 73 9.34 -14.15 -14.93
C PRO A 73 9.52 -13.33 -13.65
N TRP A 74 10.25 -13.89 -12.68
CA TRP A 74 10.49 -13.28 -11.36
C TRP A 74 11.04 -11.85 -11.46
N SER A 75 12.00 -11.63 -12.37
CA SER A 75 12.59 -10.31 -12.62
C SER A 75 11.59 -9.24 -13.08
N ARG A 76 10.42 -9.65 -13.60
CA ARG A 76 9.33 -8.73 -13.97
C ARG A 76 8.30 -8.56 -12.86
N ARG A 77 8.34 -9.39 -11.80
CA ARG A 77 7.48 -9.29 -10.62
C ARG A 77 8.09 -8.35 -9.60
N ILE A 78 9.42 -8.40 -9.42
CA ILE A 78 10.13 -7.53 -8.49
C ILE A 78 10.38 -6.17 -9.13
N PHE A 79 9.74 -5.13 -8.60
CA PHE A 79 9.96 -3.76 -9.01
C PHE A 79 9.60 -2.80 -7.89
N TRP A 80 10.07 -1.56 -8.01
CA TRP A 80 9.66 -0.44 -7.18
C TRP A 80 9.47 0.78 -8.08
N ARG A 81 8.34 1.48 -7.94
CA ARG A 81 8.14 2.78 -8.57
C ARG A 81 7.29 3.69 -7.70
N THR A 82 7.45 4.99 -7.91
CA THR A 82 6.73 6.00 -7.14
C THR A 82 5.66 6.65 -8.01
N VAL A 83 4.46 6.79 -7.46
CA VAL A 83 3.33 7.54 -8.03
C VAL A 83 3.05 8.73 -7.13
N LYS A 84 2.92 9.92 -7.73
CA LYS A 84 2.47 11.12 -7.03
C LYS A 84 1.01 11.38 -7.37
N SER A 85 0.17 11.66 -6.37
CA SER A 85 -1.25 12.00 -6.55
C SER A 85 -1.65 13.09 -5.56
N GLY A 86 -1.65 14.35 -6.03
CA GLY A 86 -1.80 15.51 -5.15
C GLY A 86 -0.65 15.56 -4.13
N PRO A 87 -0.94 15.65 -2.82
CA PRO A 87 0.08 15.67 -1.76
C PRO A 87 0.66 14.29 -1.44
N ARG A 88 0.08 13.21 -1.99
CA ARG A 88 0.43 11.83 -1.65
C ARG A 88 1.57 11.31 -2.50
N THR A 89 2.51 10.64 -1.86
CA THR A 89 3.55 9.81 -2.48
C THR A 89 3.22 8.35 -2.21
N ILE A 90 2.99 7.56 -3.26
CA ILE A 90 2.68 6.14 -3.14
C ILE A 90 3.76 5.32 -3.83
N HIS A 91 4.37 4.39 -3.10
CA HIS A 91 5.31 3.42 -3.64
C HIS A 91 4.57 2.17 -4.07
N VAL A 92 4.57 1.89 -5.37
CA VAL A 92 4.06 0.63 -5.90
C VAL A 92 5.21 -0.35 -5.99
N VAL A 93 5.09 -1.42 -5.22
CA VAL A 93 6.09 -2.49 -5.09
C VAL A 93 5.52 -3.76 -5.69
N GLY A 94 6.31 -4.42 -6.54
CA GLY A 94 5.96 -5.72 -7.07
C GLY A 94 6.60 -6.86 -6.27
N ALA A 95 5.84 -7.92 -6.03
CA ALA A 95 6.23 -9.12 -5.30
C ALA A 95 5.71 -10.42 -5.96
#